data_AF-A0A243RNI0-F1
#
_entry.id   AF-A0A243RNI0-F1
#
_cell.length_a   1.000
_cell.length_b   1.000
_cell.length_c   1.000
_cell.angle_alpha   90.00
_cell.angle_beta   90.00
_cell.angle_gamma   90.00
#
_symmetry.space_group_name_H-M   'P 1'
#
loop_
_entity.id
_entity.type
_entity.pdbx_description
1 polymer ?
#
loop_
_entity_poly.entity_id
_entity_poly.type
_entity_poly.pdbx_seq_one_letter_code
_entity_poly.pdbx_strand_id
1 'polypeptide(L)'
;MNGVWRSAFLALLTVGVVGTAAWLVFFSSVLGVRDIRVVGNLGLPAQQIQQATGVPKGRPLAVVDVEAVERRIGAIRQIESVRVSRGWPGTLVVEIVEREPVAVVAVGPKFALMDRHGVMTEIKDVAPPSLPLLRVDRPQPGDPATAAALTVIQALPEDLARRLSEVLAPSPETVSMRLKDGREVVWGGRDRPAAKAGILVTLLKRPADTYDVSSPDVVTVK
;
A
#
# COMPACT_ATOMS: atom_id res chain seq x y z
N MET A 1 -54.99 4.37 -42.43
CA MET A 1 -53.69 4.98 -42.77
C MET A 1 -53.02 5.77 -41.64
N ASN A 2 -53.65 5.97 -40.47
CA ASN A 2 -53.12 6.85 -39.41
C ASN A 2 -52.17 6.17 -38.41
N GLY A 3 -52.19 4.83 -38.33
CA GLY A 3 -51.36 4.07 -37.40
C GLY A 3 -49.88 4.06 -37.77
N VAL A 4 -49.57 3.86 -39.06
CA VAL A 4 -48.20 3.72 -39.58
C VAL A 4 -47.42 5.04 -39.46
N TRP A 5 -48.05 6.18 -39.73
CA TRP A 5 -47.42 7.50 -39.58
C TRP A 5 -47.15 7.86 -38.12
N ARG A 6 -48.06 7.52 -37.21
CA ARG A 6 -47.87 7.70 -35.77
C ARG A 6 -46.71 6.84 -35.26
N SER A 7 -46.65 5.56 -35.64
CA SER A 7 -45.55 4.69 -35.24
C SER A 7 -44.21 5.11 -35.84
N ALA A 8 -44.19 5.56 -37.09
CA ALA A 8 -42.97 6.07 -37.73
C ALA A 8 -42.45 7.35 -37.05
N PHE A 9 -43.36 8.27 -36.71
CA PHE A 9 -43.01 9.47 -35.96
C PHE A 9 -42.47 9.15 -34.57
N LEU A 10 -43.12 8.25 -33.83
CA LEU A 10 -42.66 7.80 -32.51
C LEU A 10 -41.31 7.09 -32.58
N ALA A 11 -41.07 6.27 -33.60
CA ALA A 11 -39.78 5.62 -33.82
C ALA A 11 -38.68 6.66 -34.10
N LEU A 12 -38.93 7.62 -34.99
CA LEU A 12 -37.98 8.69 -35.31
C LEU A 12 -37.65 9.56 -34.08
N LEU A 13 -38.68 9.92 -33.31
CA LEU A 13 -38.51 10.67 -32.06
C LEU A 13 -37.65 9.90 -31.06
N THR A 14 -37.92 8.60 -30.89
CA THR A 14 -37.15 7.73 -30.00
C THR A 14 -35.69 7.65 -30.42
N VAL A 15 -35.42 7.43 -31.71
CA VAL A 15 -34.05 7.40 -32.25
C VAL A 15 -33.36 8.76 -32.05
N GLY A 16 -34.06 9.86 -32.27
CA GLY A 16 -33.53 11.21 -32.03
C GLY A 16 -33.11 11.42 -30.58
N VAL A 17 -34.00 11.09 -29.64
CA VAL A 17 -33.73 11.20 -28.20
C VAL A 17 -32.55 10.32 -27.78
N VAL A 18 -32.52 9.06 -28.21
CA VAL A 18 -31.43 8.12 -27.90
C VAL A 18 -30.12 8.60 -28.52
N GLY A 19 -30.14 9.09 -29.75
CA GLY A 19 -28.97 9.62 -30.45
C GLY A 19 -28.39 10.85 -29.76
N THR A 20 -29.23 11.80 -29.35
CA THR A 20 -28.78 12.98 -28.59
C THR A 20 -28.24 12.60 -27.21
N ALA A 21 -28.90 11.68 -26.50
CA ALA A 21 -28.43 11.19 -25.21
C ALA A 21 -27.06 10.50 -25.32
N ALA A 22 -26.89 9.61 -26.31
CA ALA A 22 -25.60 8.98 -26.59
C ALA A 22 -24.52 10.01 -26.92
N TRP A 23 -24.84 11.00 -27.77
CA TRP A 23 -23.90 12.08 -28.10
C TRP A 23 -23.46 12.87 -26.85
N LEU A 24 -24.41 13.19 -25.96
CA LEU A 24 -24.10 13.88 -24.70
C LEU A 24 -23.21 13.06 -23.75
N VAL A 25 -23.37 11.74 -23.73
CA VAL A 25 -22.60 10.85 -22.84
C VAL A 25 -21.19 10.59 -23.35
N PHE A 26 -21.04 10.36 -24.66
CA PHE A 26 -19.77 9.88 -25.22
C PHE A 26 -18.92 10.97 -25.88
N PHE A 27 -19.52 12.07 -26.33
CA PHE A 27 -18.81 13.08 -27.14
C PHE A 27 -18.88 14.50 -26.56
N SER A 28 -19.82 14.77 -25.64
CA SER A 28 -19.98 16.10 -25.05
C SER A 28 -19.20 16.30 -23.76
N SER A 29 -18.70 17.51 -23.55
CA SER A 29 -18.06 17.94 -22.29
C SER A 29 -19.06 18.19 -21.16
N VAL A 30 -20.37 18.16 -21.45
CA VAL A 30 -21.44 18.34 -20.44
C VAL A 30 -21.31 17.28 -19.35
N LEU A 31 -21.05 16.01 -19.71
CA LEU A 31 -20.79 14.92 -18.77
C LEU A 31 -19.29 14.61 -18.67
N GLY A 32 -18.46 15.62 -18.92
CA GLY A 32 -17.01 15.52 -18.84
C GLY A 32 -16.47 15.64 -17.43
N VAL A 33 -15.21 15.23 -17.25
CA VAL A 33 -14.48 15.38 -15.99
C VAL A 33 -14.30 16.87 -15.66
N ARG A 34 -14.92 17.31 -14.57
CA ARG A 34 -14.82 18.67 -14.01
C ARG A 34 -13.90 18.71 -12.81
N ASP A 35 -14.00 17.68 -11.98
CA ASP A 35 -13.30 17.53 -10.71
C ASP A 35 -12.64 16.16 -10.60
N ILE A 36 -11.46 16.12 -9.96
CA ILE A 36 -10.79 14.88 -9.57
C ILE A 36 -10.68 14.89 -8.06
N ARG A 37 -11.46 14.02 -7.42
CA ARG A 37 -11.50 13.89 -5.96
C ARG A 37 -10.56 12.78 -5.54
N VAL A 38 -9.50 13.13 -4.82
CA VAL A 38 -8.56 12.17 -4.23
C VAL A 38 -8.96 11.93 -2.77
N VAL A 39 -8.98 10.66 -2.37
CA VAL A 39 -9.32 10.21 -1.01
C VAL A 39 -8.27 9.23 -0.53
N GLY A 40 -7.91 9.31 0.75
CA GLY A 40 -6.95 8.41 1.39
C GLY A 40 -5.49 8.86 1.30
N ASN A 41 -5.23 10.05 0.75
CA ASN A 41 -3.89 10.64 0.77
C ASN A 41 -3.61 11.29 2.14
N LEU A 42 -2.50 10.91 2.77
CA LEU A 42 -2.07 11.36 4.09
C LEU A 42 -0.75 12.14 3.97
N GLY A 43 0.25 11.54 3.33
CA GLY A 43 1.55 12.17 3.07
C GLY A 43 1.71 12.67 1.63
N LEU A 44 1.06 12.02 0.65
CA LEU A 44 1.15 12.42 -0.75
C LEU A 44 0.25 13.63 -1.04
N PRO A 45 0.77 14.68 -1.71
CA PRO A 45 -0.06 15.78 -2.16
C PRO A 45 -1.11 15.33 -3.17
N ALA A 46 -2.37 15.67 -2.94
CA ALA A 46 -3.47 15.35 -3.85
C ALA A 46 -3.21 15.85 -5.28
N GLN A 47 -2.54 17.00 -5.43
CA GLN A 47 -2.20 17.56 -6.74
C GLN A 47 -1.25 16.65 -7.54
N GLN A 48 -0.30 15.98 -6.89
CA GLN A 48 0.59 15.02 -7.55
C GLN A 48 -0.20 13.82 -8.08
N ILE A 49 -1.14 13.30 -7.29
CA ILE A 49 -2.02 12.18 -7.68
C ILE A 49 -2.94 12.61 -8.82
N GLN A 50 -3.51 13.82 -8.75
CA GLN A 50 -4.35 14.39 -9.80
C GLN A 50 -3.58 14.52 -11.13
N GLN A 51 -2.34 14.99 -11.10
CA GLN A 51 -1.50 15.09 -12.30
C GLN A 51 -1.19 13.70 -12.89
N ALA A 52 -0.92 12.71 -12.04
CA ALA A 52 -0.69 11.33 -12.47
C ALA A 52 -1.90 10.70 -13.18
N THR A 53 -3.11 11.23 -12.97
CA THR A 53 -4.29 10.74 -13.69
C THR A 53 -4.17 10.91 -15.19
N GLY A 54 -3.51 11.97 -15.67
CA GLY A 54 -3.38 12.29 -17.10
C GLY A 54 -4.72 12.51 -17.82
N VAL A 55 -5.81 12.75 -17.10
CA VAL A 55 -7.14 12.97 -17.69
C VAL A 55 -7.38 14.46 -17.90
N PRO A 56 -7.55 14.93 -19.14
CA PRO A 56 -7.82 16.34 -19.39
C PRO A 56 -9.22 16.73 -18.92
N LYS A 57 -9.35 17.96 -18.40
CA LYS A 57 -10.64 18.55 -18.02
C LYS A 57 -11.59 18.56 -19.23
N GLY A 58 -12.86 18.23 -18.99
CA GLY A 58 -13.90 18.19 -20.01
C GLY A 58 -13.94 16.90 -20.83
N ARG A 59 -13.00 15.96 -20.66
CA ARG A 59 -13.09 14.63 -21.31
C ARG A 59 -14.36 13.91 -20.84
N PRO A 60 -15.21 13.39 -21.74
CA PRO A 60 -16.45 12.71 -21.34
C PRO A 60 -16.16 11.57 -20.35
N LEU A 61 -16.82 11.58 -19.20
CA LEU A 61 -16.53 10.65 -18.10
C LEU A 61 -16.73 9.19 -18.52
N ALA A 62 -17.68 8.94 -19.41
CA ALA A 62 -17.98 7.62 -19.98
C ALA A 62 -16.78 6.99 -20.72
N VAL A 63 -15.96 7.80 -21.40
CA VAL A 63 -14.84 7.33 -22.24
C VAL A 63 -13.49 7.44 -21.54
N VAL A 64 -13.46 7.82 -20.26
CA VAL A 64 -12.24 7.75 -19.45
C VAL A 64 -11.90 6.28 -19.22
N ASP A 65 -10.69 5.88 -19.59
CA ASP A 65 -10.14 4.57 -19.25
C ASP A 65 -9.67 4.58 -17.80
N VAL A 66 -10.54 4.09 -16.90
CA VAL A 66 -10.28 4.07 -15.46
C VAL A 66 -9.14 3.13 -15.09
N GLU A 67 -8.98 2.00 -15.79
CA GLU A 67 -7.90 1.05 -15.52
C GLU A 67 -6.55 1.64 -15.92
N ALA A 68 -6.48 2.37 -17.03
CA ALA A 68 -5.26 3.09 -17.40
C ALA A 68 -4.91 4.19 -16.38
N VAL A 69 -5.90 4.86 -15.81
CA VAL A 69 -5.68 5.82 -14.71
C VAL A 69 -5.16 5.11 -13.48
N GLU A 70 -5.78 3.99 -13.07
CA GLU A 70 -5.33 3.15 -11.95
C GLU A 70 -3.88 2.70 -12.15
N ARG A 71 -3.53 2.18 -13.32
CA ARG A 71 -2.14 1.76 -13.62
C ARG A 71 -1.13 2.90 -13.50
N ARG A 72 -1.48 4.10 -13.97
CA ARG A 72 -0.61 5.29 -13.87
C ARG A 72 -0.39 5.71 -12.41
N ILE A 73 -1.46 5.76 -11.62
CA ILE A 73 -1.39 6.16 -10.22
C ILE A 73 -0.69 5.08 -9.40
N GLY A 74 -0.99 3.80 -9.63
CA GLY A 74 -0.36 2.67 -8.96
C GLY A 74 1.13 2.50 -9.26
N ALA A 75 1.67 3.18 -10.28
CA ALA A 75 3.10 3.25 -10.53
C ALA A 75 3.84 4.17 -9.55
N ILE A 76 3.13 5.02 -8.80
CA ILE A 76 3.71 5.82 -7.71
C ILE A 76 4.07 4.86 -6.57
N ARG A 77 5.35 4.75 -6.25
CA ARG A 77 5.84 3.73 -5.31
C ARG A 77 5.23 3.83 -3.92
N GLN A 78 4.92 5.04 -3.45
CA GLN A 78 4.27 5.26 -2.15
C GLN A 78 2.82 4.76 -2.09
N ILE A 79 2.20 4.38 -3.22
CA ILE A 79 0.82 3.89 -3.26
C ILE A 79 0.81 2.35 -3.17
N GLU A 80 0.08 1.83 -2.19
CA GLU A 80 -0.14 0.38 -2.00
C GLU A 80 -1.20 -0.12 -2.96
N SER A 81 -2.33 0.58 -3.00
CA SER A 81 -3.45 0.28 -3.88
C SER A 81 -4.18 1.54 -4.30
N VAL A 82 -4.82 1.48 -5.45
CA VAL A 82 -5.63 2.56 -6.01
C VAL A 82 -6.89 1.97 -6.60
N ARG A 83 -8.00 2.69 -6.44
CA ARG A 83 -9.28 2.43 -7.09
C ARG A 83 -9.79 3.72 -7.71
N VAL A 84 -10.17 3.65 -8.98
CA VAL A 84 -10.71 4.78 -9.72
C VAL A 84 -12.14 4.48 -10.12
N SER A 85 -13.05 5.38 -9.77
CA SER A 85 -14.45 5.27 -10.11
C SER A 85 -15.01 6.56 -10.70
N ARG A 86 -16.13 6.41 -11.44
CA ARG A 86 -16.82 7.52 -12.08
C ARG A 86 -17.89 8.06 -11.14
N GLY A 87 -17.64 9.22 -10.55
CA GLY A 87 -18.63 9.98 -9.80
C GLY A 87 -19.48 10.84 -10.74
N TRP A 88 -20.58 10.30 -11.25
CA TRP A 88 -21.50 11.08 -12.09
C TRP A 88 -22.02 12.33 -11.34
N PRO A 89 -22.23 13.46 -12.03
CA PRO A 89 -22.19 13.65 -13.49
C PRO A 89 -20.83 14.09 -14.08
N GLY A 90 -19.76 14.24 -13.29
CA GLY A 90 -18.52 14.84 -13.80
C GLY A 90 -17.32 14.80 -12.85
N THR A 91 -17.31 13.91 -11.87
CA THR A 91 -16.19 13.72 -10.94
C THR A 91 -15.48 12.40 -11.24
N LEU A 92 -14.14 12.43 -11.30
CA LEU A 92 -13.34 11.21 -11.23
C LEU A 92 -12.93 11.02 -9.76
N VAL A 93 -13.37 9.94 -9.14
CA VAL A 93 -13.06 9.63 -7.74
C VAL A 93 -11.87 8.68 -7.73
N VAL A 94 -10.82 9.06 -7.02
CA VAL A 94 -9.55 8.34 -6.89
C VAL A 94 -9.36 8.02 -5.41
N GLU A 95 -9.56 6.77 -5.05
CA GLU A 95 -9.31 6.26 -3.70
C GLU A 95 -7.94 5.59 -3.69
N ILE A 96 -7.08 5.99 -2.76
CA ILE A 96 -5.75 5.39 -2.61
C ILE A 96 -5.54 4.89 -1.20
N VAL A 97 -4.63 3.93 -1.07
CA VAL A 97 -4.01 3.54 0.19
C VAL A 97 -2.52 3.80 0.05
N GLU A 98 -1.97 4.68 0.90
CA GLU A 98 -0.53 4.89 0.97
C GLU A 98 0.15 3.73 1.69
N ARG A 99 1.36 3.39 1.26
CA ARG A 99 2.18 2.36 1.92
C ARG A 99 2.69 2.89 3.25
N GLU A 100 2.49 2.11 4.29
CA GLU A 100 3.08 2.37 5.59
C GLU A 100 4.45 1.66 5.70
N PRO A 101 5.54 2.41 5.94
CA PRO A 101 6.85 1.80 6.12
C PRO A 101 6.94 1.12 7.49
N VAL A 102 7.48 -0.11 7.51
CA VAL A 102 7.64 -0.91 8.75
C VAL A 102 9.11 -1.15 9.09
N ALA A 103 10.02 -0.91 8.15
CA ALA A 103 11.46 -1.04 8.35
C ALA A 103 12.23 -0.07 7.44
N VAL A 104 13.53 0.05 7.67
CA VAL A 104 14.45 0.71 6.75
C VAL A 104 15.55 -0.23 6.29
N VAL A 105 16.04 -0.04 5.07
CA VAL A 105 17.15 -0.80 4.48
C VAL A 105 18.27 0.17 4.13
N ALA A 106 19.51 -0.18 4.48
CA ALA A 106 20.67 0.62 4.11
C ALA A 106 20.93 0.54 2.59
N VAL A 107 21.06 1.70 1.95
CA VAL A 107 21.39 1.85 0.52
C VAL A 107 22.57 2.82 0.42
N GLY A 108 23.78 2.28 0.44
CA GLY A 108 25.00 3.09 0.56
C GLY A 108 24.99 3.88 1.88
N PRO A 109 25.16 5.22 1.85
CA PRO A 109 25.09 6.06 3.05
C PRO A 109 23.66 6.47 3.45
N LYS A 110 22.64 6.07 2.67
CA LYS A 110 21.23 6.46 2.88
C LYS A 110 20.38 5.28 3.33
N PHE A 111 19.11 5.55 3.63
CA PHE A 111 18.14 4.56 4.09
C PHE A 111 16.89 4.57 3.22
N ALA A 112 16.58 3.44 2.59
CA ALA A 112 15.31 3.24 1.90
C ALA A 112 14.24 2.77 2.89
N LEU A 113 13.07 3.39 2.86
CA LEU A 113 11.91 2.94 3.63
C LEU A 113 11.30 1.71 2.95
N MET A 114 10.99 0.69 3.74
CA MET A 114 10.41 -0.56 3.25
C MET A 114 9.07 -0.83 3.93
N ASP A 115 8.07 -1.17 3.12
CA ASP A 115 6.73 -1.54 3.62
C ASP A 115 6.65 -3.02 4.01
N ARG A 116 5.48 -3.43 4.51
CA ARG A 116 5.18 -4.81 4.90
C ARG A 116 5.28 -5.86 3.79
N HIS A 117 5.29 -5.42 2.53
CA HIS A 117 5.37 -6.29 1.35
C HIS A 117 6.79 -6.36 0.78
N GLY A 118 7.75 -5.68 1.40
CA GLY A 118 9.15 -5.62 0.94
C GLY A 118 9.39 -4.58 -0.15
N VAL A 119 8.45 -3.69 -0.41
CA VAL A 119 8.60 -2.64 -1.42
C VAL A 119 9.36 -1.47 -0.83
N MET A 120 10.48 -1.11 -1.46
CA MET A 120 11.25 0.09 -1.12
C MET A 120 10.61 1.33 -1.76
N THR A 121 10.32 2.33 -0.93
CA THR A 121 9.63 3.57 -1.32
C THR A 121 10.60 4.76 -1.36
N GLU A 122 10.61 5.59 -0.33
CA GLU A 122 11.44 6.79 -0.22
C GLU A 122 12.85 6.46 0.26
N ILE A 123 13.83 7.25 -0.18
CA ILE A 123 15.21 7.19 0.31
C ILE A 123 15.46 8.45 1.14
N LYS A 124 15.90 8.28 2.39
CA LYS A 124 16.20 9.35 3.34
C LYS A 124 17.67 9.30 3.75
N ASP A 125 18.25 10.45 4.03
CA ASP A 125 19.64 10.53 4.52
C ASP A 125 19.77 10.02 5.96
N VAL A 126 18.69 10.12 6.75
CA VAL A 126 18.64 9.64 8.14
C VAL A 126 17.47 8.68 8.31
N ALA A 127 17.72 7.53 8.93
CA ALA A 127 16.70 6.56 9.28
C ALA A 127 15.71 7.15 10.32
N PRO A 128 14.39 7.06 10.09
CA PRO A 128 13.41 7.43 11.10
C PRO A 128 13.61 6.59 12.37
N PRO A 129 13.65 7.20 13.57
CA PRO A 129 13.97 6.49 14.80
C PRO A 129 12.90 5.47 15.18
N SER A 130 11.68 5.56 14.65
CA SER A 130 10.58 4.61 14.92
C SER A 130 10.68 3.31 14.13
N LEU A 131 11.57 3.22 13.14
CA LEU A 131 11.69 2.07 12.25
C LEU A 131 13.01 1.33 12.49
N PRO A 132 13.00 -0.01 12.62
CA PRO A 132 14.22 -0.77 12.73
C PRO A 132 14.98 -0.85 11.41
N LEU A 133 16.31 -0.98 11.50
CA LEU A 133 17.14 -1.35 10.36
C LEU A 133 16.96 -2.83 10.03
N LEU A 134 16.51 -3.12 8.82
CA LEU A 134 16.41 -4.48 8.29
C LEU A 134 17.71 -4.85 7.57
N ARG A 135 18.35 -5.93 8.04
CA ARG A 135 19.54 -6.53 7.43
C ARG A 135 19.19 -7.89 6.83
N VAL A 136 19.15 -7.90 5.50
CA VAL A 136 18.94 -9.08 4.65
C VAL A 136 19.85 -8.95 3.43
N ASP A 137 20.25 -10.07 2.85
CA ASP A 137 21.16 -10.06 1.70
C ASP A 137 20.52 -9.45 0.44
N ARG A 138 19.23 -9.72 0.22
CA ARG A 138 18.48 -9.27 -0.97
C ARG A 138 17.15 -8.63 -0.55
N PRO A 139 17.16 -7.37 -0.09
CA PRO A 139 15.96 -6.67 0.35
C PRO A 139 15.03 -6.36 -0.83
N GLN A 140 14.04 -7.21 -1.07
CA GLN A 140 13.07 -7.03 -2.15
C GLN A 140 11.76 -7.80 -1.91
N PRO A 141 10.66 -7.41 -2.58
CA PRO A 141 9.43 -8.20 -2.56
C PRO A 141 9.67 -9.62 -3.09
N GLY A 142 9.06 -10.61 -2.44
CA GLY A 142 9.16 -12.02 -2.84
C GLY A 142 10.44 -12.75 -2.37
N ASP A 143 11.43 -12.04 -1.82
CA ASP A 143 12.59 -12.67 -1.18
C ASP A 143 12.18 -13.35 0.13
N PRO A 144 12.49 -14.65 0.35
CA PRO A 144 12.05 -15.39 1.53
C PRO A 144 12.54 -14.82 2.86
N ALA A 145 13.80 -14.34 2.92
CA ALA A 145 14.39 -13.79 4.14
C ALA A 145 13.77 -12.43 4.48
N THR A 146 13.58 -11.59 3.47
CA THR A 146 12.85 -10.32 3.59
C THR A 146 11.42 -10.56 4.10
N ALA A 147 10.69 -11.50 3.49
CA ALA A 147 9.34 -11.84 3.93
C ALA A 147 9.30 -12.39 5.37
N ALA A 148 10.29 -13.20 5.76
CA ALA A 148 10.40 -13.71 7.13
C ALA A 148 10.58 -12.56 8.13
N ALA A 149 11.56 -11.69 7.92
CA ALA A 149 11.82 -10.56 8.81
C ALA A 149 10.62 -9.61 8.93
N LEU A 150 9.97 -9.28 7.81
CA LEU A 150 8.77 -8.45 7.82
C LEU A 150 7.58 -9.13 8.52
N THR A 151 7.46 -10.46 8.42
CA THR A 151 6.46 -11.23 9.17
C THR A 151 6.71 -11.10 10.68
N VAL A 152 7.97 -11.18 11.10
CA VAL A 152 8.35 -11.02 12.51
C VAL A 152 7.99 -9.63 13.01
N ILE A 153 8.37 -8.57 12.28
CA ILE A 153 8.07 -7.18 12.66
C ILE A 153 6.56 -6.97 12.82
N GLN A 154 5.75 -7.47 11.87
CA GLN A 154 4.29 -7.34 11.89
C GLN A 154 3.60 -8.14 13.00
N ALA A 155 4.25 -9.19 13.51
CA ALA A 155 3.69 -9.99 14.59
C ALA A 155 3.86 -9.36 15.97
N LEU A 156 4.76 -8.38 16.10
CA LEU A 156 5.00 -7.70 17.35
C LEU A 156 3.90 -6.66 17.62
N PRO A 157 3.55 -6.44 18.90
CA PRO A 157 2.79 -5.26 19.29
C PRO A 157 3.52 -3.98 18.86
N GLU A 158 2.76 -2.95 18.47
CA GLU A 158 3.27 -1.69 17.91
C GLU A 158 4.35 -1.04 18.80
N ASP A 159 4.15 -1.07 20.12
CA ASP A 159 5.10 -0.52 21.10
C ASP A 159 6.42 -1.30 21.14
N LEU A 160 6.39 -2.61 20.90
CA LEU A 160 7.59 -3.43 20.84
C LEU A 160 8.29 -3.29 19.49
N ALA A 161 7.54 -3.23 18.38
CA ALA A 161 8.09 -2.95 17.06
C ALA A 161 8.85 -1.62 17.04
N ARG A 162 8.30 -0.57 17.68
CA ARG A 162 8.97 0.73 17.86
C ARG A 162 10.23 0.69 18.72
N ARG A 163 10.43 -0.35 19.52
CA ARG A 163 11.64 -0.53 20.35
C ARG A 163 12.73 -1.30 19.64
N LEU A 164 12.46 -1.87 18.48
CA LEU A 164 13.50 -2.50 17.67
C LEU A 164 14.47 -1.43 17.16
N SER A 165 15.76 -1.73 17.24
CA SER A 165 16.80 -1.00 16.51
C SER A 165 17.16 -1.70 15.21
N GLU A 166 17.10 -3.03 15.19
CA GLU A 166 17.59 -3.83 14.07
C GLU A 166 16.86 -5.18 14.00
N VAL A 167 16.67 -5.68 12.77
CA VAL A 167 16.21 -7.05 12.48
C VAL A 167 17.17 -7.67 11.48
N LEU A 168 17.76 -8.80 11.84
CA LEU A 168 18.72 -9.53 11.03
C LEU A 168 18.10 -10.85 10.57
N ALA A 169 18.08 -11.09 9.26
CA ALA A 169 17.58 -12.33 8.68
C ALA A 169 18.50 -12.81 7.56
N PRO A 170 19.60 -13.54 7.88
CA PRO A 170 20.45 -14.19 6.89
C PRO A 170 19.71 -15.28 6.10
N SER A 171 18.66 -15.86 6.68
CA SER A 171 17.82 -16.89 6.04
C SER A 171 16.37 -16.78 6.54
N PRO A 172 15.38 -17.32 5.83
CA PRO A 172 13.98 -17.32 6.29
C PRO A 172 13.76 -18.09 7.60
N GLU A 173 14.67 -19.00 7.98
CA GLU A 173 14.60 -19.81 9.20
C GLU A 173 15.43 -19.22 10.35
N THR A 174 16.20 -18.17 10.10
CA THR A 174 17.12 -17.58 11.06
C THR A 174 16.86 -16.09 11.11
N VAL A 175 15.89 -15.70 11.94
CA VAL A 175 15.61 -14.29 12.25
C VAL A 175 16.04 -13.98 13.67
N SER A 176 16.73 -12.86 13.85
CA SER A 176 17.02 -12.27 15.15
C SER A 176 16.71 -10.78 15.14
N MET A 177 16.55 -10.21 16.33
CA MET A 177 16.20 -8.81 16.51
C MET A 177 17.04 -8.22 17.63
N ARG A 178 17.31 -6.91 17.52
CA ARG A 178 17.94 -6.12 18.58
C ARG A 178 17.01 -4.99 18.99
N LEU A 179 16.85 -4.81 20.30
CA LEU A 179 16.14 -3.69 20.89
C LEU A 179 17.07 -2.50 21.07
N LYS A 180 16.49 -1.29 21.08
CA LYS A 180 17.21 -0.02 21.31
C LYS A 180 17.92 0.06 22.66
N ASP A 181 17.45 -0.73 23.64
CA ASP A 181 18.08 -0.87 24.96
C ASP A 181 19.26 -1.88 24.97
N GLY A 182 19.64 -2.41 23.81
CA GLY A 182 20.79 -3.30 23.63
C GLY A 182 20.46 -4.79 23.70
N ARG A 183 19.26 -5.15 24.17
CA ARG A 183 18.88 -6.56 24.35
C ARG A 183 18.63 -7.26 23.01
N GLU A 184 18.94 -8.55 22.96
CA GLU A 184 18.84 -9.37 21.76
C GLU A 184 17.70 -10.39 21.87
N VAL A 185 17.05 -10.66 20.74
CA VAL A 185 15.97 -11.65 20.64
C VAL A 185 16.27 -12.60 19.49
N VAL A 186 16.39 -13.89 19.80
CA VAL A 186 16.49 -14.96 18.80
C VAL A 186 15.09 -15.45 18.49
N TRP A 187 14.64 -15.25 17.25
CA TRP A 187 13.27 -15.59 16.84
C TRP A 187 13.18 -16.91 16.08
N GLY A 188 14.20 -17.24 15.29
CA GLY A 188 14.20 -18.40 14.40
C GLY A 188 13.29 -18.19 13.19
N GLY A 189 12.54 -19.24 12.81
CA GLY A 189 11.70 -19.24 11.61
C GLY A 189 10.34 -18.57 11.75
N ARG A 190 9.54 -18.69 10.67
CA ARG A 190 8.25 -18.00 10.49
C ARG A 190 7.07 -18.65 11.20
N ASP A 191 7.29 -19.73 11.95
CA ASP A 191 6.22 -20.50 12.58
C ASP A 191 5.63 -19.76 13.80
N ARG A 192 4.29 -19.83 13.92
CA ARG A 192 3.49 -19.31 15.04
C ARG A 192 3.90 -17.90 15.53
N PRO A 193 3.97 -16.90 14.63
CA PRO A 193 4.60 -15.63 14.97
C PRO A 193 3.84 -14.86 16.06
N ALA A 194 2.51 -14.93 16.09
CA ALA A 194 1.71 -14.32 17.15
C ALA A 194 1.95 -14.95 18.53
N ALA A 195 2.16 -16.27 18.60
CA ALA A 195 2.45 -16.95 19.86
C ALA A 195 3.84 -16.58 20.39
N LYS A 196 4.85 -16.56 19.51
CA LYS A 196 6.21 -16.11 19.86
C LYS A 196 6.23 -14.67 20.36
N ALA A 197 5.48 -13.77 19.70
CA ALA A 197 5.34 -12.38 20.16
C ALA A 197 4.73 -12.28 21.57
N GLY A 198 3.69 -13.05 21.87
CA GLY A 198 3.08 -13.10 23.20
C GLY A 198 4.03 -13.61 24.29
N ILE A 199 4.80 -14.64 23.98
CA ILE A 199 5.84 -15.17 24.88
C ILE A 199 6.92 -14.10 25.11
N LEU A 200 7.43 -13.48 24.05
CA LEU A 200 8.45 -12.44 24.11
C LEU A 200 8.04 -11.27 25.00
N VAL A 201 6.80 -10.77 24.88
CA VAL A 201 6.27 -9.69 25.74
C VAL A 201 6.33 -10.08 27.22
N THR A 202 6.09 -11.35 27.54
CA THR A 202 6.17 -11.86 28.92
C THR A 202 7.61 -11.98 29.39
N LEU A 203 8.50 -12.50 28.53
CA LEU A 203 9.91 -12.67 28.85
C LEU A 203 10.63 -11.33 29.08
N LEU A 204 10.30 -10.30 28.29
CA LEU A 204 10.90 -8.96 28.39
C LEU A 204 10.64 -8.25 29.74
N LYS A 205 9.72 -8.77 30.57
CA LYS A 205 9.49 -8.29 31.95
C LYS A 205 10.58 -8.76 32.93
N ARG A 206 11.37 -9.77 32.56
CA ARG A 206 12.48 -10.29 33.36
C ARG A 206 13.79 -9.69 32.83
N PRO A 207 14.75 -9.32 33.70
CA PRO A 207 16.04 -8.83 33.25
C PRO A 207 16.83 -9.98 32.62
N ALA A 208 17.24 -9.79 31.36
CA ALA A 208 18.14 -10.66 30.62
C ALA A 208 18.69 -9.88 29.40
N ASP A 209 19.87 -10.28 28.96
CA ASP A 209 20.52 -9.68 27.79
C ASP A 209 20.03 -10.34 26.48
N THR A 210 19.73 -11.64 26.52
CA THR A 210 19.23 -12.40 25.37
C THR A 210 17.93 -13.16 25.67
N TYR A 211 16.97 -13.09 24.76
CA TYR A 211 15.72 -13.85 24.81
C TYR A 211 15.61 -14.77 23.60
N ASP A 212 15.55 -16.08 23.83
CA ASP A 212 15.32 -17.06 22.76
C ASP A 212 13.85 -17.49 22.73
N VAL A 213 13.19 -17.23 21.60
CA VAL A 213 11.82 -17.67 21.29
C VAL A 213 11.76 -18.53 20.03
N SER A 214 12.91 -19.05 19.57
CA SER A 214 13.03 -19.89 18.38
C SER A 214 12.36 -21.25 18.53
N SER A 215 12.34 -21.79 19.75
CA SER A 215 11.71 -23.06 20.11
C SER A 215 10.71 -22.82 21.25
N PRO A 216 9.39 -22.94 21.02
CA PRO A 216 8.37 -22.71 22.05
C PRO A 216 8.51 -23.59 23.31
N ASP A 217 9.25 -24.70 23.21
CA ASP A 217 9.35 -25.73 24.25
C ASP A 217 10.63 -25.66 25.11
N VAL A 218 11.61 -24.81 24.75
CA VAL A 218 12.88 -24.66 25.51
C VAL A 218 13.26 -23.19 25.60
N VAL A 219 12.77 -22.51 26.62
CA VAL A 219 13.21 -21.14 26.95
C VAL A 219 14.54 -21.23 27.70
N THR A 220 15.63 -20.78 27.08
CA THR A 220 16.89 -20.53 27.79
C THR A 220 17.11 -19.04 27.92
N VAL A 221 17.44 -18.61 29.14
CA VAL A 221 17.86 -17.25 29.46
C VAL A 221 19.36 -17.32 29.71
N LYS A 222 20.15 -16.51 29.01
CA LYS A 222 21.59 -16.35 29.25
C LYS A 222 21.90 -14.89 29.53
#